data_AF-A0A1C6T5N0-F1
#
_entry.id   AF-A0A1C6T5N0-F1
#
_cell.length_a   1.000
_cell.length_b   1.000
_cell.length_c   1.000
_cell.angle_alpha   90.00
_cell.angle_beta   90.00
_cell.angle_gamma   90.00
#
_symmetry.space_group_name_H-M   'P 1'
#
loop_
_entity.id
_entity.type
_entity.pdbx_description
1 polymer ?
#
loop_
_entity_poly.entity_id
_entity_poly.type
_entity_poly.pdbx_seq_one_letter_code
_entity_poly.pdbx_strand_id
1 'polypeptide(L)'
;MRTLLRGAAVAALTAAMVTAVPAAAQAAQPNQLCRTNSSAILYTSPTSGIWVPEGSLVRILDYRGPLHYLARYDGTVGQLERSRVIQESCYYQ
;
A
#
# COMPACT_ATOMS: atom_id res chain seq x y z
N MET A 1 -30.84 -12.80 63.58
CA MET A 1 -29.99 -13.94 63.18
C MET A 1 -29.62 -13.78 61.71
N ARG A 2 -28.34 -14.05 61.38
CA ARG A 2 -27.75 -14.29 60.05
C ARG A 2 -27.44 -13.07 59.16
N THR A 3 -26.23 -12.55 59.38
CA THR A 3 -25.09 -12.42 58.43
C THR A 3 -25.34 -12.76 56.96
N LEU A 4 -24.61 -12.04 56.08
CA LEU A 4 -24.09 -12.38 54.72
C LEU A 4 -24.42 -11.22 53.74
N LEU A 5 -23.57 -10.68 52.85
CA LEU A 5 -22.30 -11.04 52.22
C LEU A 5 -21.70 -9.73 51.66
N ARG A 6 -20.44 -9.38 52.01
CA ARG A 6 -19.29 -9.34 51.09
C ARG A 6 -19.63 -9.36 49.59
N GLY A 7 -19.19 -8.33 48.86
CA GLY A 7 -19.14 -8.39 47.41
C GLY A 7 -18.80 -7.06 46.76
N ALA A 8 -17.61 -6.52 47.01
CA ALA A 8 -17.05 -5.47 46.17
C ALA A 8 -16.73 -6.10 44.81
N ALA A 9 -17.61 -5.91 43.83
CA ALA A 9 -17.35 -6.22 42.43
C ALA A 9 -17.23 -4.89 41.68
N VAL A 10 -16.08 -4.23 41.83
CA VAL A 10 -15.70 -3.15 40.93
C VAL A 10 -15.28 -3.83 39.64
N ALA A 11 -16.18 -3.81 38.65
CA ALA A 11 -15.90 -4.25 37.29
C ALA A 11 -14.81 -3.36 36.70
N ALA A 12 -13.56 -3.84 36.71
CA ALA A 12 -12.47 -3.20 36.00
C ALA A 12 -12.70 -3.39 34.50
N LEU A 13 -12.97 -2.28 33.80
CA LEU A 13 -13.13 -2.23 32.36
C LEU A 13 -11.91 -2.87 31.69
N THR A 14 -12.12 -3.94 30.94
CA THR A 14 -11.16 -4.44 29.97
C THR A 14 -11.06 -3.42 28.84
N ALA A 15 -10.06 -2.56 28.91
CA ALA A 15 -9.63 -1.77 27.77
C ALA A 15 -9.15 -2.74 26.69
N ALA A 16 -10.03 -3.06 25.74
CA ALA A 16 -9.64 -3.70 24.50
C ALA A 16 -8.71 -2.70 23.78
N MET A 17 -7.40 -2.87 23.99
CA MET A 17 -6.43 -2.18 23.16
C MET A 17 -6.62 -2.74 21.76
N VAL A 18 -7.29 -1.97 20.90
CA VAL A 18 -7.24 -2.17 19.46
C VAL A 18 -5.77 -1.97 19.12
N THR A 19 -5.01 -3.06 19.07
CA THR A 19 -3.73 -3.07 18.40
C THR A 19 -4.05 -2.74 16.96
N ALA A 20 -3.86 -1.47 16.59
CA ALA A 20 -3.82 -1.07 15.20
C ALA A 20 -2.69 -1.86 14.58
N VAL A 21 -3.02 -3.03 14.03
CA VAL A 21 -2.12 -3.79 13.17
C VAL A 21 -1.69 -2.77 12.12
N PRO A 22 -0.40 -2.46 11.98
CA PRO A 22 0.02 -1.57 10.91
C PRO A 22 -0.51 -2.22 9.64
N ALA A 23 -1.41 -1.52 8.95
CA ALA A 23 -1.98 -2.00 7.70
C ALA A 23 -0.78 -2.32 6.82
N ALA A 24 -0.53 -3.61 6.58
CA ALA A 24 0.53 -4.04 5.68
C ALA A 24 0.27 -3.24 4.40
N ALA A 25 1.23 -2.39 4.00
CA ALA A 25 1.05 -1.44 2.92
C ALA A 25 0.35 -2.16 1.76
N GLN A 26 -0.90 -1.78 1.51
CA GLN A 26 -1.74 -2.48 0.56
C GLN A 26 -1.12 -2.26 -0.82
N ALA A 27 -0.98 -3.34 -1.60
CA ALA A 27 -0.50 -3.25 -2.97
C ALA A 27 -1.32 -2.21 -3.75
N ALA A 28 -0.65 -1.42 -4.59
CA ALA A 28 -1.29 -0.37 -5.37
C ALA A 28 -2.35 -0.98 -6.30
N GLN A 29 -3.58 -0.49 -6.20
CA GLN A 29 -4.71 -1.00 -6.95
C GLN A 29 -4.73 -0.45 -8.39
N PRO A 30 -5.36 -1.17 -9.33
CA PRO A 30 -5.60 -0.66 -10.67
C PRO A 30 -6.28 0.71 -10.65
N ASN A 31 -5.91 1.55 -11.61
CA ASN A 31 -6.30 2.95 -11.79
C ASN A 31 -5.78 3.95 -10.75
N GLN A 32 -5.03 3.53 -9.73
CA GLN A 32 -4.38 4.48 -8.82
C GLN A 32 -3.21 5.20 -9.48
N LEU A 33 -3.01 6.47 -9.12
CA LEU A 33 -1.79 7.21 -9.34
C LEU A 33 -0.91 7.11 -8.11
N CYS A 34 0.34 6.71 -8.30
CA CYS A 34 1.31 6.52 -7.24
C CYS A 34 2.63 7.22 -7.57
N ARG A 35 3.38 7.65 -6.56
CA ARG A 35 4.73 8.19 -6.71
C ARG A 35 5.78 7.09 -6.76
N THR A 36 6.82 7.30 -7.57
CA THR A 36 8.03 6.47 -7.52
C THR A 36 8.92 6.85 -6.34
N ASN A 37 9.60 5.87 -5.72
CA ASN A 37 10.52 6.07 -4.58
C ASN A 37 11.98 6.26 -5.00
N SER A 38 12.30 5.96 -6.25
CA SER A 38 13.62 6.03 -6.86
C SER A 38 13.43 6.13 -8.37
N SER A 39 14.49 6.47 -9.08
CA SER A 39 14.47 6.34 -10.52
C SER A 39 14.34 4.88 -10.96
N ALA A 40 13.62 4.67 -12.05
CA ALA A 40 13.29 3.34 -12.54
C ALA A 40 13.23 3.31 -14.07
N ILE A 41 13.29 2.11 -14.63
CA ILE A 41 12.99 1.89 -16.04
C ILE A 41 11.55 1.36 -16.14
N LEU A 42 10.74 2.02 -16.97
CA LEU A 42 9.46 1.48 -17.42
C LEU A 42 9.70 0.66 -18.69
N TYR A 43 9.69 -0.66 -18.55
CA TYR A 43 9.99 -1.58 -19.65
C TYR A 43 8.82 -1.68 -20.63
N THR A 44 9.01 -1.22 -21.86
CA THR A 44 8.03 -1.36 -22.95
C THR A 44 8.26 -2.66 -23.74
N SER A 45 9.44 -3.27 -23.58
CA SER A 45 9.78 -4.62 -24.04
C SER A 45 10.79 -5.27 -23.08
N PRO A 46 11.14 -6.56 -23.24
CA PRO A 46 12.12 -7.22 -22.36
C PRO A 46 13.51 -6.57 -22.34
N THR A 47 13.88 -5.80 -23.38
CA THR A 47 15.22 -5.22 -23.53
C THR A 47 15.19 -3.70 -23.72
N SER A 48 14.02 -3.07 -23.70
CA SER A 48 13.88 -1.63 -23.88
C SER A 48 12.84 -1.02 -22.95
N GLY A 49 13.07 0.24 -22.59
CA GLY A 49 12.20 0.99 -21.72
C GLY A 49 12.56 2.46 -21.70
N ILE A 50 11.77 3.23 -20.98
CA ILE A 50 12.01 4.67 -20.76
C ILE A 50 12.39 4.91 -19.30
N TRP A 51 13.17 5.97 -19.07
CA TRP A 51 13.55 6.39 -17.74
C TRP A 51 12.39 7.12 -17.06
N VAL A 52 12.06 6.68 -15.85
CA VAL A 52 11.10 7.33 -14.95
C VAL A 52 11.87 7.94 -13.79
N PRO A 53 11.89 9.28 -13.65
CA PRO A 53 12.54 9.93 -12.52
C PRO A 53 11.92 9.55 -11.18
N GLU A 54 12.69 9.67 -10.10
CA GLU A 54 12.20 9.56 -8.73
C GLU A 54 11.09 10.59 -8.45
N GLY A 55 10.11 10.22 -7.63
CA GLY A 55 9.00 11.08 -7.25
C GLY A 55 7.95 11.31 -8.33
N SER A 56 8.12 10.72 -9.52
CA SER A 56 7.19 10.80 -10.64
C SER A 56 5.88 10.12 -10.33
N LEU A 57 4.78 10.68 -10.84
CA LEU A 57 3.46 10.06 -10.78
C LEU A 57 3.28 9.06 -11.93
N VAL A 58 2.98 7.82 -11.58
CA VAL A 58 2.65 6.74 -12.52
C VAL A 58 1.25 6.21 -12.23
N ARG A 59 0.48 5.91 -13.27
CA ARG A 59 -0.83 5.28 -13.12
C ARG A 59 -0.68 3.77 -13.20
N ILE A 60 -1.09 3.07 -12.15
CA ILE A 60 -1.15 1.61 -12.14
C ILE A 60 -2.35 1.18 -12.97
N LEU A 61 -2.15 0.30 -13.93
CA LEU A 61 -3.20 -0.22 -14.80
C LEU A 61 -3.58 -1.64 -14.40
N ASP A 62 -2.60 -2.47 -14.05
CA ASP A 62 -2.80 -3.87 -13.67
C ASP A 62 -1.57 -4.44 -12.96
N TYR A 63 -1.65 -5.69 -12.51
CA TYR A 63 -0.55 -6.48 -11.99
C TYR A 63 0.04 -7.38 -13.08
N ARG A 64 1.37 -7.38 -13.23
CA ARG A 64 2.10 -8.31 -14.10
C ARG A 64 3.00 -9.20 -13.25
N GLY A 65 2.36 -10.20 -12.65
CA GLY A 65 3.02 -11.11 -11.72
C GLY A 65 3.33 -10.45 -10.36
N PRO A 66 4.17 -11.09 -9.54
CA PRO A 66 4.36 -10.68 -8.15
C PRO A 66 5.21 -9.40 -8.00
N LEU A 67 6.09 -9.11 -8.97
CA LEU A 67 7.13 -8.10 -8.85
C LEU A 67 6.91 -6.87 -9.74
N HIS A 68 5.96 -6.88 -10.67
CA HIS A 68 5.76 -5.79 -11.62
C HIS A 68 4.31 -5.35 -11.68
N TYR A 69 4.12 -4.04 -11.83
CA TYR A 69 2.87 -3.46 -12.28
C TYR A 69 2.91 -3.25 -13.80
N LEU A 70 1.75 -3.36 -14.45
CA LEU A 70 1.53 -2.63 -15.69
C LEU A 70 1.22 -1.19 -15.31
N ALA A 71 2.03 -0.23 -15.77
CA ALA A 71 1.91 1.16 -15.40
C ALA A 71 1.97 2.08 -16.63
N ARG A 72 1.39 3.27 -16.49
CA ARG A 72 1.47 4.35 -17.47
C ARG A 72 2.24 5.53 -16.88
N TYR A 73 3.24 6.01 -17.62
CA TYR A 73 3.99 7.23 -17.33
C TYR A 73 4.14 8.03 -18.61
N ASP A 74 3.83 9.33 -18.54
CA ASP A 74 3.94 10.27 -19.66
C ASP A 74 3.41 9.72 -21.00
N GLY A 75 2.18 9.19 -20.97
CA GLY A 75 1.54 8.58 -22.14
C GLY A 75 2.00 7.16 -22.49
N THR A 76 3.19 6.73 -22.04
CA THR A 76 3.77 5.41 -22.33
C THR A 76 3.29 4.35 -21.34
N VAL A 77 2.98 3.16 -21.84
CA VAL A 77 2.58 1.99 -21.02
C VAL A 77 3.69 0.95 -21.02
N GLY A 78 4.02 0.41 -19.85
CA GLY A 78 5.04 -0.63 -19.71
C GLY A 78 5.02 -1.30 -18.35
N GLN A 79 5.99 -2.16 -18.11
CA GLN A 79 6.17 -2.84 -16.83
C GLN A 79 7.06 -2.03 -15.91
N LEU A 80 6.60 -1.80 -14.69
CA LEU A 80 7.33 -1.10 -13.64
C LEU A 80 7.52 -2.01 -12.44
N GLU A 81 8.74 -2.08 -11.92
CA GLU A 81 9.03 -2.80 -10.68
C GLU A 81 8.18 -2.27 -9.51
N ARG A 82 7.49 -3.16 -8.82
CA ARG A 82 6.61 -2.81 -7.70
C ARG A 82 7.35 -2.20 -6.51
N SER A 83 8.61 -2.57 -6.31
CA SER A 83 9.49 -1.98 -5.29
C SER A 83 9.82 -0.51 -5.56
N ARG A 84 9.57 -0.01 -6.77
CA ARG A 84 9.79 1.39 -7.15
C ARG A 84 8.63 2.31 -6.83
N VAL A 85 7.52 1.77 -6.33
CA VAL A 85 6.28 2.51 -6.06
C VAL A 85 6.09 2.69 -4.56
N ILE A 86 5.88 3.93 -4.12
CA ILE A 86 5.48 4.24 -2.74
C ILE A 86 3.98 3.94 -2.60
N GLN A 87 3.63 2.78 -2.05
CA GLN A 87 2.24 2.32 -1.96
C GLN A 87 1.36 3.29 -1.15
N GLU A 88 1.92 3.90 -0.10
CA GLU A 88 1.24 4.90 0.74
C GLU A 88 0.95 6.22 0.01
N SER A 89 1.59 6.46 -1.14
CA SER A 89 1.35 7.64 -1.96
C SER A 89 0.24 7.46 -3.00
N CYS A 90 -0.35 6.27 -3.08
CA CYS A 90 -1.32 5.93 -4.11
C CYS A 90 -2.70 6.54 -3.83
N TYR A 91 -3.28 7.21 -4.82
CA TYR A 91 -4.62 7.80 -4.74
C TYR A 91 -5.37 7.65 -6.06
N TYR A 92 -6.69 7.80 -6.01
CA TYR A 92 -7.53 7.85 -7.22
C TYR A 92 -7.61 9.29 -7.72
N GLN A 93 -7.42 9.47 -9.03
CA GLN A 93 -7.67 10.71 -9.77
C GLN A 93 -8.64 10.43 -10.90
#